data_AF-A0A6V7XJ85-F1
#
_entry.id   AF-A0A6V7XJ85-F1
#
_cell.length_a   1.000
_cell.length_b   1.000
_cell.length_c   1.000
_cell.angle_alpha   90.00
_cell.angle_beta   90.00
_cell.angle_gamma   90.00
#
_symmetry.space_group_name_H-M   'P 1'
#
loop_
_entity.id
_entity.type
_entity.pdbx_description
1 polymer ?
#
loop_
_entity_poly.entity_id
_entity_poly.type
_entity_poly.pdbx_seq_one_letter_code
_entity_poly.pdbx_strand_id
1 'polypeptide(L)'
;MAFHKIDGESINSITNALDFFHVPPTNVSISSSKVFEILPSNPLTDTPYHFKIHSSSNYIDLSKCYLLTEFRIRKENASGQLVNLTLDENVAPIQMIGKTFINNMRVSVNGREIFNSNSLYAYKTYLSHELSYSAGAKSSHLNSSGYYYEPGTNQQLGSSFNSRKSLFTNSRTAQFVSKLDADIFNQPLYLINHCEVDIEILPNDNRFVLIAPPTPPALAQATNYHFEVVSCKLYVKKVELMDGLALDITRKLDTKPARYAVRKTMMKQLFISHGRYEFNSNIFMDQIPRRIILGLVSNSDYVGTVERSPFNFQHFNVREISIIANGRCYPQAPYDLDYRNYKYARAFNDMNDALGFANSCESNGITYQQFGQSSCIYVFNLTNSGDEQGGSFDLIRNGTTAVNIKFSQAVPEGGAMLIVMGEADSLIMLDKNRTIASDTTI
;
A
#
# COMPACT_ATOMS: atom_id res chain seq x y z
N MET A 1 1.18 -41.24 -43.37
CA MET A 1 0.20 -40.40 -42.67
C MET A 1 0.45 -38.96 -43.09
N ALA A 2 -0.50 -38.33 -43.78
CA ALA A 2 -0.39 -36.91 -44.09
C ALA A 2 -0.75 -36.12 -42.83
N PHE A 3 0.26 -35.54 -42.19
CA PHE A 3 0.02 -34.61 -41.08
C PHE A 3 -0.43 -33.29 -41.69
N HIS A 4 -1.59 -32.81 -41.25
CA HIS A 4 -2.10 -31.49 -41.60
C HIS A 4 -2.11 -30.62 -40.34
N LYS A 5 -1.83 -29.33 -40.51
CA LYS A 5 -2.02 -28.38 -39.42
C LYS A 5 -3.50 -28.35 -39.03
N ILE A 6 -3.76 -28.08 -37.76
CA ILE A 6 -5.12 -27.81 -37.28
C ILE A 6 -5.69 -26.57 -37.97
N ASP A 7 -4.84 -25.58 -38.23
CA ASP A 7 -5.16 -24.39 -39.01
C ASP A 7 -3.98 -24.01 -39.93
N GLY A 8 -4.27 -23.58 -41.16
CA GLY A 8 -3.24 -23.23 -42.16
C GLY A 8 -2.37 -22.05 -41.74
N GLU A 9 -2.91 -21.10 -40.98
CA GLU A 9 -2.22 -19.91 -40.47
C GLU A 9 -1.48 -20.16 -39.15
N SER A 10 -1.69 -21.32 -38.51
CA SER A 10 -0.98 -21.69 -37.29
C SER A 10 0.54 -21.75 -37.53
N ILE A 11 1.30 -20.95 -36.79
CA ILE A 11 2.76 -20.88 -36.91
C ILE A 11 3.36 -22.22 -36.48
N ASN A 12 4.33 -22.71 -37.25
CA ASN A 12 5.04 -23.94 -36.90
C ASN A 12 5.82 -23.72 -35.60
N SER A 13 5.49 -24.44 -34.54
CA SER A 13 6.32 -24.54 -33.34
C SER A 13 6.99 -25.90 -33.28
N ILE A 14 8.28 -25.94 -32.94
CA ILE A 14 8.98 -27.15 -32.55
C ILE A 14 9.00 -27.26 -31.02
N THR A 15 9.01 -28.47 -30.47
CA THR A 15 9.13 -28.66 -29.02
C THR A 15 10.51 -28.19 -28.55
N ASN A 16 10.56 -27.46 -27.44
CA ASN A 16 11.81 -26.97 -26.83
C ASN A 16 12.79 -28.12 -26.50
N ALA A 17 12.29 -29.35 -26.35
CA ALA A 17 13.12 -30.53 -26.12
C ALA A 17 13.97 -30.97 -27.34
N LEU A 18 13.72 -30.40 -28.52
CA LEU A 18 14.46 -30.67 -29.75
C LEU A 18 15.34 -29.48 -30.21
N ASP A 19 15.38 -28.40 -29.42
CA ASP A 19 16.17 -27.21 -29.73
C ASP A 19 17.59 -27.31 -29.15
N PHE A 20 18.32 -28.32 -29.60
CA PHE A 20 19.64 -28.69 -29.05
C PHE A 20 20.75 -27.66 -29.30
N PHE A 21 20.54 -26.72 -30.22
CA PHE A 21 21.58 -25.78 -30.68
C PHE A 21 21.29 -24.32 -30.31
N HIS A 22 20.11 -24.02 -29.76
CA HIS A 22 19.80 -22.69 -29.26
C HIS A 22 20.38 -22.49 -27.87
N VAL A 23 21.47 -21.73 -27.79
CA VAL A 23 22.04 -21.29 -26.52
C VAL A 23 21.18 -20.14 -25.97
N PRO A 24 20.74 -20.19 -24.71
CA PRO A 24 20.02 -19.08 -24.10
C PRO A 24 20.79 -17.76 -24.23
N PRO A 25 20.11 -16.62 -24.46
CA PRO A 25 20.78 -15.34 -24.61
C PRO A 25 21.52 -14.95 -23.34
N THR A 26 22.78 -14.52 -23.48
CA THR A 26 23.60 -14.01 -22.38
C THR A 26 23.30 -12.55 -22.12
N ASN A 27 23.00 -12.19 -20.87
CA ASN A 27 22.87 -10.79 -20.47
C ASN A 27 24.26 -10.13 -20.39
N VAL A 28 24.53 -9.21 -21.32
CA VAL A 28 25.79 -8.44 -21.41
C VAL A 28 25.63 -6.98 -20.95
N SER A 29 24.51 -6.63 -20.33
CA SER A 29 24.19 -5.24 -19.97
C SER A 29 24.72 -4.82 -18.59
N ILE A 30 24.79 -5.76 -17.65
CA ILE A 30 25.14 -5.52 -16.24
C ILE A 30 26.52 -6.14 -15.97
N SER A 31 27.44 -5.35 -15.44
CA SER A 31 28.77 -5.82 -15.02
C SER A 31 28.75 -6.40 -13.62
N SER A 32 28.13 -5.70 -12.68
CA SER A 32 28.01 -6.14 -11.31
C SER A 32 26.73 -5.62 -10.66
N SER A 33 26.22 -6.34 -9.66
CA SER A 33 25.12 -5.86 -8.83
C SER A 33 25.40 -6.16 -7.37
N LYS A 34 25.15 -5.18 -6.50
CA LYS A 34 25.46 -5.26 -5.06
C LYS A 34 24.30 -4.66 -4.26
N VAL A 35 24.06 -5.21 -3.07
CA VAL A 35 23.09 -4.65 -2.12
C VAL A 35 23.87 -3.92 -1.03
N PHE A 36 23.49 -2.67 -0.79
CA PHE A 36 24.09 -1.80 0.22
C PHE A 36 23.16 -1.65 1.41
N GLU A 37 23.71 -1.77 2.62
CA GLU A 37 23.03 -1.40 3.85
C GLU A 37 23.25 0.10 4.10
N ILE A 38 22.16 0.83 4.32
CA ILE A 38 22.14 2.25 4.64
C ILE A 38 21.47 2.41 6.00
N LEU A 39 22.18 3.06 6.92
CA LEU A 39 21.69 3.39 8.26
C LEU A 39 20.99 4.76 8.24
N PRO A 40 20.08 5.03 9.19
CA PRO A 40 19.51 6.35 9.35
C PRO A 40 20.61 7.36 9.69
N SER A 41 20.45 8.58 9.19
CA SER A 41 21.40 9.68 9.39
C SER A 41 21.34 10.25 10.81
N ASN A 42 20.20 10.06 11.48
CA ASN A 42 19.92 10.49 12.84
C ASN A 42 19.67 9.28 13.76
N PRO A 43 19.86 9.43 15.09
CA PRO A 43 19.51 8.39 16.06
C PRO A 43 18.02 8.02 15.97
N LEU A 44 17.68 6.76 16.24
CA LEU A 44 16.30 6.27 16.22
C LEU A 44 15.41 6.85 17.35
N THR A 45 15.99 7.57 18.30
CA THR A 45 15.22 8.35 19.30
C THR A 45 14.63 9.62 18.69
N ASP A 46 15.23 10.12 17.61
CA ASP A 46 14.87 11.37 16.98
C ASP A 46 14.05 11.06 15.75
N THR A 47 12.81 11.54 15.69
CA THR A 47 11.94 11.36 14.52
C THR A 47 11.77 12.70 13.80
N PRO A 48 11.66 12.71 12.47
CA PRO A 48 11.60 11.57 11.54
C PRO A 48 12.96 10.89 11.27
N TYR A 49 12.95 9.65 10.78
CA TYR A 49 14.15 8.92 10.38
C TYR A 49 14.57 9.30 8.95
N HIS A 50 15.82 9.71 8.78
CA HIS A 50 16.34 10.16 7.49
C HIS A 50 17.30 9.13 6.87
N PHE A 51 16.93 8.59 5.71
CA PHE A 51 17.82 7.76 4.89
C PHE A 51 18.26 8.54 3.65
N LYS A 52 19.56 8.47 3.35
CA LYS A 52 20.15 9.14 2.21
C LYS A 52 20.89 8.16 1.32
N ILE A 53 20.45 8.03 0.08
CA ILE A 53 21.16 7.29 -0.97
C ILE A 53 22.00 8.31 -1.73
N HIS A 54 23.29 8.38 -1.40
CA HIS A 54 24.22 9.30 -2.05
C HIS A 54 24.35 9.01 -3.55
N SER A 55 24.47 10.10 -4.30
CA SER A 55 24.80 10.11 -5.73
C SER A 55 26.04 9.26 -6.02
N SER A 56 25.94 8.37 -6.99
CA SER A 56 27.04 7.49 -7.42
C SER A 56 26.97 7.21 -8.92
N SER A 57 28.05 6.71 -9.50
CA SER A 57 28.09 6.24 -10.90
C SER A 57 27.19 5.03 -11.16
N ASN A 58 26.82 4.28 -10.11
CA ASN A 58 25.92 3.15 -10.21
C ASN A 58 24.46 3.58 -10.38
N TYR A 59 23.71 2.77 -11.12
CA TYR A 59 22.26 2.85 -11.22
C TYR A 59 21.62 2.26 -9.97
N ILE A 60 20.41 2.71 -9.62
CA ILE A 60 19.72 2.27 -8.40
C ILE A 60 18.46 1.50 -8.80
N ASP A 61 18.32 0.27 -8.30
CA ASP A 61 17.11 -0.52 -8.47
C ASP A 61 16.12 -0.20 -7.33
N LEU A 62 15.30 0.83 -7.55
CA LEU A 62 14.27 1.25 -6.59
C LEU A 62 13.19 0.18 -6.38
N SER A 63 12.99 -0.71 -7.36
CA SER A 63 12.03 -1.82 -7.22
C SER A 63 12.42 -2.82 -6.13
N LYS A 64 13.71 -2.85 -5.77
CA LYS A 64 14.33 -3.71 -4.76
C LYS A 64 14.94 -2.91 -3.60
N CYS A 65 14.24 -1.90 -3.12
CA CYS A 65 14.57 -1.22 -1.87
C CYS A 65 13.72 -1.76 -0.73
N TYR A 66 14.39 -2.30 0.29
CA TYR A 66 13.75 -2.96 1.43
C TYR A 66 14.14 -2.26 2.73
N LEU A 67 13.16 -2.02 3.59
CA LEU A 67 13.35 -1.56 4.94
C LEU A 67 13.35 -2.77 5.87
N LEU A 68 14.44 -2.97 6.60
CA LEU A 68 14.57 -3.96 7.67
C LEU A 68 14.41 -3.24 9.01
N THR A 69 13.40 -3.63 9.76
CA THR A 69 13.07 -3.03 11.05
C THR A 69 13.07 -4.09 12.14
N GLU A 70 13.53 -3.72 13.32
CA GLU A 70 13.41 -4.53 14.53
C GLU A 70 12.63 -3.73 15.57
N PHE A 71 11.58 -4.34 16.12
CA PHE A 71 10.69 -3.69 17.05
C PHE A 71 10.66 -4.39 18.39
N ARG A 72 10.29 -3.65 19.44
CA ARG A 72 10.01 -4.17 20.78
C ARG A 72 8.75 -3.51 21.34
N ILE A 73 8.00 -4.24 22.15
CA ILE A 73 6.89 -3.69 22.94
C ILE A 73 7.26 -3.78 24.41
N ARG A 74 7.12 -2.68 25.14
CA ARG A 74 7.30 -2.61 26.61
C ARG A 74 6.05 -2.06 27.28
N LYS A 75 5.90 -2.34 28.57
CA LYS A 75 4.82 -1.84 29.42
C LYS A 75 5.35 -0.75 30.34
N GLU A 76 4.55 0.26 30.60
CA GLU A 76 4.81 1.22 31.67
C GLU A 76 4.29 0.69 33.01
N ASN A 77 5.12 0.69 34.03
CA ASN A 77 4.70 0.34 35.40
C ASN A 77 4.10 1.56 36.14
N ALA A 78 3.62 1.36 37.37
CA ALA A 78 3.03 2.43 38.16
C ALA A 78 3.98 3.59 38.51
N SER A 79 5.31 3.41 38.37
CA SER A 79 6.31 4.45 38.56
C SER A 79 6.73 5.15 37.25
N GLY A 80 6.06 4.86 36.13
CA GLY A 80 6.37 5.45 34.83
C GLY A 80 7.58 4.83 34.12
N GLN A 81 8.12 3.72 34.64
CA GLN A 81 9.28 3.05 34.07
C GLN A 81 8.85 1.96 33.07
N LEU A 82 9.60 1.86 31.97
CA LEU A 82 9.38 0.84 30.95
C LEU A 82 9.95 -0.51 31.40
N VAL A 83 9.06 -1.46 31.64
CA VAL A 83 9.34 -2.84 32.01
C VAL A 83 8.97 -3.81 30.89
N ASN A 84 9.53 -5.01 30.95
CA ASN A 84 9.21 -6.04 29.97
C ASN A 84 7.76 -6.55 30.15
N LEU A 85 7.16 -6.98 29.06
CA LEU A 85 5.85 -7.65 29.06
C LEU A 85 5.93 -8.96 29.85
N THR A 86 4.83 -9.35 30.48
CA THR A 86 4.64 -10.70 31.03
C THR A 86 3.82 -11.55 30.04
N LEU A 87 3.74 -12.87 30.27
CA LEU A 87 3.01 -13.81 29.42
C LEU A 87 1.50 -13.50 29.29
N ASP A 88 0.92 -12.92 30.34
CA ASP A 88 -0.51 -12.62 30.42
C ASP A 88 -0.89 -11.31 29.73
N GLU A 89 0.09 -10.48 29.34
CA GLU A 89 -0.17 -9.18 28.71
C GLU A 89 -0.85 -9.37 27.36
N ASN A 90 -2.02 -8.75 27.17
CA ASN A 90 -2.83 -8.91 25.98
C ASN A 90 -2.59 -7.79 24.98
N VAL A 91 -1.38 -7.72 24.41
CA VAL A 91 -0.99 -6.67 23.45
C VAL A 91 -0.33 -7.26 22.21
N ALA A 92 -0.67 -6.71 21.04
CA ALA A 92 -0.07 -7.05 19.75
C ALA A 92 0.07 -5.78 18.89
N PRO A 93 1.02 -5.71 17.94
CA PRO A 93 1.00 -4.65 16.96
C PRO A 93 -0.14 -4.82 15.94
N ILE A 94 -0.48 -3.75 15.23
CA ILE A 94 -1.39 -3.76 14.07
C ILE A 94 -0.84 -4.62 12.91
N GLN A 95 -1.68 -4.86 11.90
CA GLN A 95 -1.31 -5.69 10.75
C GLN A 95 -0.20 -5.02 9.95
N MET A 96 0.71 -5.85 9.41
CA MET A 96 1.78 -5.41 8.52
C MET A 96 2.69 -4.34 9.15
N ILE A 97 3.03 -4.53 10.43
CA ILE A 97 3.76 -3.54 11.23
C ILE A 97 5.08 -3.09 10.60
N GLY A 98 5.74 -3.92 9.78
CA GLY A 98 6.94 -3.54 9.04
C GLY A 98 6.73 -2.43 8.00
N LYS A 99 5.48 -2.04 7.72
CA LYS A 99 5.09 -0.90 6.87
C LYS A 99 4.17 0.08 7.60
N THR A 100 3.21 -0.43 8.37
CA THR A 100 2.14 0.38 8.96
C THR A 100 2.57 1.15 10.20
N PHE A 101 3.76 0.88 10.73
CA PHE A 101 4.37 1.77 11.73
C PHE A 101 4.67 3.16 11.19
N ILE A 102 4.69 3.36 9.86
CA ILE A 102 4.98 4.64 9.22
C ILE A 102 3.68 5.45 9.09
N ASN A 103 3.68 6.64 9.67
CA ASN A 103 2.63 7.65 9.53
C ASN A 103 2.77 8.37 8.20
N ASN A 104 3.92 9.02 8.02
CA ASN A 104 4.23 9.78 6.82
C ASN A 104 5.59 9.36 6.24
N MET A 105 5.64 9.26 4.92
CA MET A 105 6.84 9.05 4.16
C MET A 105 6.96 10.13 3.10
N ARG A 106 8.12 10.77 3.05
CA ARG A 106 8.50 11.69 1.97
C ARG A 106 9.69 11.13 1.22
N VAL A 107 9.62 11.20 -0.10
CA VAL A 107 10.72 10.80 -0.98
C VAL A 107 11.04 11.98 -1.88
N SER A 108 12.28 12.41 -1.81
CA SER A 108 12.84 13.43 -2.70
C SER A 108 13.95 12.83 -3.54
N VAL A 109 14.04 13.25 -4.79
CA VAL A 109 15.15 12.90 -5.67
C VAL A 109 15.78 14.21 -6.14
N ASN A 110 17.09 14.37 -5.91
CA ASN A 110 17.83 15.61 -6.15
C ASN A 110 17.14 16.86 -5.56
N GLY A 111 16.63 16.75 -4.33
CA GLY A 111 15.96 17.85 -3.62
C GLY A 111 14.53 18.19 -4.06
N ARG A 112 13.98 17.55 -5.11
CA ARG A 112 12.56 17.69 -5.49
C ARG A 112 11.74 16.56 -4.88
N GLU A 113 10.73 16.91 -4.10
CA GLU A 113 9.76 15.95 -3.56
C GLU A 113 8.96 15.33 -4.71
N ILE A 114 8.97 14.00 -4.79
CA ILE A 114 8.24 13.22 -5.80
C ILE A 114 7.11 12.40 -5.19
N PHE A 115 7.15 12.17 -3.88
CA PHE A 115 6.13 11.41 -3.15
C PHE A 115 5.99 11.92 -1.72
N ASN A 116 4.75 12.08 -1.29
CA ASN A 116 4.39 12.37 0.08
C ASN A 116 3.05 11.69 0.39
N SER A 117 3.04 10.86 1.43
CA SER A 117 1.85 10.10 1.82
C SER A 117 0.80 10.90 2.60
N ASN A 118 1.08 12.15 2.98
CA ASN A 118 0.19 13.04 3.74
C ASN A 118 -0.39 12.38 5.01
N SER A 119 0.46 11.72 5.80
CA SER A 119 0.08 11.03 7.04
C SER A 119 -0.91 9.88 6.87
N LEU A 120 -1.02 9.33 5.65
CA LEU A 120 -1.89 8.20 5.33
C LEU A 120 -1.09 7.00 4.80
N TYR A 121 0.21 6.92 5.06
CA TYR A 121 1.05 5.84 4.54
C TYR A 121 0.59 4.45 5.01
N ALA A 122 0.24 4.32 6.30
CA ALA A 122 -0.28 3.08 6.86
C ALA A 122 -1.55 2.61 6.14
N TYR A 123 -2.49 3.52 5.85
CA TYR A 123 -3.70 3.20 5.11
C TYR A 123 -3.42 2.87 3.64
N LYS A 124 -2.55 3.65 2.98
CA LYS A 124 -2.13 3.41 1.58
C LYS A 124 -1.57 2.00 1.43
N THR A 125 -0.58 1.66 2.27
CA THR A 125 0.09 0.37 2.22
C THR A 125 -0.87 -0.76 2.54
N TYR A 126 -1.66 -0.61 3.60
CA TYR A 126 -2.64 -1.61 4.00
C TYR A 126 -3.64 -1.90 2.87
N LEU A 127 -4.29 -0.88 2.31
CA LEU A 127 -5.23 -1.03 1.20
C LEU A 127 -4.58 -1.67 -0.02
N SER A 128 -3.38 -1.22 -0.40
CA SER A 128 -2.66 -1.76 -1.55
C SER A 128 -2.38 -3.26 -1.39
N HIS A 129 -1.98 -3.71 -0.19
CA HIS A 129 -1.65 -5.12 0.04
C HIS A 129 -2.89 -5.98 0.30
N GLU A 130 -3.87 -5.45 1.03
CA GLU A 130 -5.14 -6.11 1.30
C GLU A 130 -5.90 -6.38 0.00
N LEU A 131 -5.86 -5.46 -0.96
CA LEU A 131 -6.58 -5.59 -2.23
C LEU A 131 -5.79 -6.29 -3.32
N SER A 132 -4.45 -6.38 -3.25
CA SER A 132 -3.64 -6.95 -4.35
C SER A 132 -3.22 -8.41 -4.15
N TYR A 133 -3.10 -8.88 -2.91
CA TYR A 133 -2.51 -10.19 -2.63
C TYR A 133 -3.55 -11.23 -2.21
N SER A 134 -3.37 -12.44 -2.71
CA SER A 134 -4.19 -13.59 -2.31
C SER A 134 -3.99 -14.01 -0.86
N ALA A 135 -4.94 -14.75 -0.31
CA ALA A 135 -4.82 -15.35 1.02
C ALA A 135 -3.53 -16.19 1.17
N GLY A 136 -3.10 -16.89 0.11
CA GLY A 136 -1.85 -17.66 0.09
C GLY A 136 -0.61 -16.78 0.21
N ALA A 137 -0.55 -15.65 -0.48
CA ALA A 137 0.54 -14.67 -0.33
C ALA A 137 0.55 -14.03 1.07
N LYS A 138 -0.64 -13.65 1.55
CA LYS A 138 -0.89 -13.07 2.88
C LYS A 138 -0.55 -13.99 4.06
N SER A 139 -0.53 -15.30 3.83
CA SER A 139 -0.18 -16.32 4.85
C SER A 139 1.25 -16.86 4.71
N SER A 140 1.98 -16.44 3.67
CA SER A 140 3.35 -16.92 3.38
C SER A 140 4.37 -15.80 3.48
N HIS A 141 4.77 -15.22 2.34
CA HIS A 141 5.89 -14.29 2.27
C HIS A 141 5.56 -12.92 2.87
N LEU A 142 4.28 -12.52 2.93
CA LEU A 142 3.90 -11.25 3.58
C LEU A 142 4.06 -11.28 5.10
N ASN A 143 4.21 -12.45 5.72
CA ASN A 143 4.56 -12.57 7.14
C ASN A 143 5.89 -11.88 7.46
N SER A 144 6.82 -11.83 6.49
CA SER A 144 8.09 -11.09 6.62
C SER A 144 7.87 -9.59 6.88
N SER A 145 6.77 -9.02 6.40
CA SER A 145 6.36 -7.63 6.64
C SER A 145 5.43 -7.47 7.85
N GLY A 146 5.11 -8.57 8.55
CA GLY A 146 4.23 -8.60 9.72
C GLY A 146 2.75 -8.74 9.40
N TYR A 147 2.39 -9.19 8.18
CA TYR A 147 1.00 -9.47 7.83
C TYR A 147 0.63 -10.89 8.28
N TYR A 148 -0.48 -11.03 9.01
CA TYR A 148 -0.99 -12.34 9.44
C TYR A 148 -2.44 -12.49 8.98
N TYR A 149 -2.68 -13.35 8.00
CA TYR A 149 -4.02 -13.56 7.46
C TYR A 149 -5.01 -14.00 8.54
N GLU A 150 -6.15 -13.30 8.63
CA GLU A 150 -7.26 -13.61 9.53
C GLU A 150 -8.45 -14.06 8.67
N PRO A 151 -8.87 -15.34 8.73
CA PRO A 151 -10.07 -15.79 8.03
C PRO A 151 -11.36 -15.31 8.72
N GLY A 152 -11.30 -14.94 10.00
CA GLY A 152 -12.42 -14.41 10.76
C GLY A 152 -12.69 -12.93 10.50
N THR A 153 -13.66 -12.39 11.23
CA THR A 153 -14.09 -10.98 11.13
C THR A 153 -13.59 -10.13 12.31
N ASN A 154 -13.00 -10.74 13.33
CA ASN A 154 -12.49 -10.05 14.51
C ASN A 154 -10.95 -9.99 14.50
N GLN A 155 -10.39 -8.80 14.33
CA GLN A 155 -8.95 -8.57 14.26
C GLN A 155 -8.26 -8.47 15.64
N GLN A 156 -9.05 -8.45 16.73
CA GLN A 156 -8.62 -8.19 18.10
C GLN A 156 -8.55 -9.46 18.96
N LEU A 157 -9.25 -10.53 18.57
CA LEU A 157 -9.34 -11.80 19.31
C LEU A 157 -9.05 -13.04 18.44
N GLY A 158 -8.77 -12.84 17.15
CA GLY A 158 -8.54 -13.90 16.18
C GLY A 158 -7.16 -14.57 16.27
N SER A 159 -6.96 -15.58 15.42
CA SER A 159 -5.67 -16.30 15.34
C SER A 159 -4.53 -15.37 14.90
N SER A 160 -4.83 -14.43 13.99
CA SER A 160 -3.88 -13.40 13.55
C SER A 160 -3.37 -12.52 14.68
N PHE A 161 -4.25 -12.12 15.60
CA PHE A 161 -3.87 -11.33 16.78
C PHE A 161 -2.91 -12.13 17.67
N ASN A 162 -3.25 -13.39 17.94
CA ASN A 162 -2.42 -14.28 18.76
C ASN A 162 -1.03 -14.53 18.14
N SER A 163 -0.97 -14.72 16.82
CA SER A 163 0.30 -14.84 16.11
C SER A 163 1.16 -13.58 16.26
N ARG A 164 0.58 -12.39 16.05
CA ARG A 164 1.29 -11.11 16.22
C ARG A 164 1.72 -10.87 17.68
N LYS A 165 0.85 -11.13 18.64
CA LYS A 165 1.14 -11.07 20.09
C LYS A 165 2.35 -11.94 20.42
N SER A 166 2.36 -13.18 19.95
CA SER A 166 3.42 -14.13 20.26
C SER A 166 4.80 -13.62 19.88
N LEU A 167 4.93 -12.78 18.84
CA LEU A 167 6.21 -12.22 18.41
C LEU A 167 6.88 -11.36 19.47
N PHE A 168 6.13 -10.77 20.40
CA PHE A 168 6.64 -9.79 21.37
C PHE A 168 6.57 -10.26 22.83
N THR A 169 6.24 -11.54 23.07
CA THR A 169 6.22 -12.11 24.42
C THR A 169 7.52 -11.85 25.16
N ASN A 170 7.42 -11.46 26.44
CA ASN A 170 8.56 -11.08 27.28
C ASN A 170 9.39 -9.90 26.74
N SER A 171 8.78 -9.03 25.93
CA SER A 171 9.47 -7.92 25.25
C SER A 171 10.66 -8.37 24.39
N ARG A 172 10.58 -9.58 23.82
CA ARG A 172 11.53 -10.00 22.80
C ARG A 172 11.41 -9.11 21.56
N THR A 173 12.51 -8.92 20.87
CA THR A 173 12.50 -8.17 19.62
C THR A 173 12.00 -9.03 18.47
N ALA A 174 11.32 -8.41 17.52
CA ALA A 174 10.86 -9.06 16.31
C ALA A 174 11.31 -8.25 15.09
N GLN A 175 11.84 -8.97 14.09
CA GLN A 175 12.37 -8.38 12.88
C GLN A 175 11.38 -8.51 11.72
N PHE A 176 11.27 -7.46 10.91
CA PHE A 176 10.43 -7.41 9.74
C PHE A 176 11.20 -6.79 8.58
N VAL A 177 10.96 -7.30 7.37
CA VAL A 177 11.50 -6.73 6.14
C VAL A 177 10.34 -6.41 5.21
N SER A 178 10.35 -5.20 4.66
CA SER A 178 9.26 -4.75 3.81
C SER A 178 9.78 -3.86 2.69
N LYS A 179 9.19 -3.98 1.50
CA LYS A 179 9.48 -3.06 0.38
C LYS A 179 8.85 -1.69 0.67
N LEU A 180 9.56 -0.60 0.39
CA LEU A 180 8.96 0.74 0.48
C LEU A 180 7.87 0.93 -0.58
N ASP A 181 6.73 1.50 -0.18
CA ASP A 181 5.56 1.70 -1.02
C ASP A 181 5.37 3.18 -1.34
N ALA A 182 6.35 3.74 -2.03
CA ALA A 182 6.24 5.02 -2.70
C ALA A 182 6.20 4.79 -4.20
N ASP A 183 5.51 5.65 -4.96
CA ASP A 183 5.10 5.35 -6.34
C ASP A 183 6.28 5.02 -7.28
N ILE A 184 7.43 5.71 -7.09
CA ILE A 184 8.66 5.46 -7.85
C ILE A 184 9.36 4.12 -7.51
N PHE A 185 9.03 3.51 -6.38
CA PHE A 185 9.57 2.20 -5.98
C PHE A 185 8.78 1.06 -6.64
N ASN A 186 7.62 1.34 -7.23
CA ASN A 186 6.79 0.33 -7.88
C ASN A 186 7.05 0.22 -9.39
N GLN A 187 7.84 1.12 -9.99
CA GLN A 187 8.27 1.00 -11.38
C GLN A 187 9.54 0.13 -11.52
N PRO A 188 9.68 -0.67 -12.61
CA PRO A 188 10.73 -1.68 -12.74
C PRO A 188 12.07 -1.18 -13.29
N LEU A 189 12.13 0.04 -13.83
CA LEU A 189 13.35 0.60 -14.42
C LEU A 189 14.32 1.07 -13.32
N TYR A 190 15.62 0.98 -13.61
CA TYR A 190 16.62 1.53 -12.71
C TYR A 190 16.61 3.05 -12.76
N LEU A 191 16.71 3.68 -11.59
CA LEU A 191 16.98 5.10 -11.50
C LEU A 191 18.37 5.36 -12.09
N ILE A 192 18.44 6.33 -13.01
CA ILE A 192 19.70 6.72 -13.65
C ILE A 192 20.74 7.14 -12.61
N ASN A 193 22.00 6.91 -12.93
CA ASN A 193 23.12 7.27 -12.08
C ASN A 193 23.17 8.77 -11.77
N HIS A 194 24.01 9.14 -10.80
CA HIS A 194 24.16 10.52 -10.30
C HIS A 194 22.88 11.16 -9.73
N CYS A 195 21.90 10.36 -9.33
CA CYS A 195 20.75 10.82 -8.56
C CYS A 195 20.98 10.59 -7.07
N GLU A 196 20.66 11.60 -6.28
CA GLU A 196 20.54 11.52 -4.83
C GLU A 196 19.08 11.24 -4.47
N VAL A 197 18.84 10.30 -3.56
CA VAL A 197 17.49 9.96 -3.07
C VAL A 197 17.46 10.15 -1.57
N ASP A 198 16.60 11.06 -1.10
CA ASP A 198 16.34 11.31 0.31
C ASP A 198 14.99 10.71 0.69
N ILE A 199 14.96 9.93 1.76
CA ILE A 199 13.76 9.27 2.28
C ILE A 199 13.60 9.68 3.74
N GLU A 200 12.48 10.30 4.05
CA GLU A 200 12.09 10.70 5.40
C GLU A 200 10.93 9.83 5.87
N ILE A 201 11.07 9.19 7.03
CA ILE A 201 10.08 8.29 7.62
C ILE A 201 9.66 8.81 8.98
N LEU A 202 8.42 9.26 9.10
CA LEU A 202 7.79 9.63 10.36
C LEU A 202 6.98 8.43 10.90
N PRO A 203 7.30 7.87 12.08
CA PRO A 203 6.52 6.79 12.67
C PRO A 203 5.16 7.25 13.22
N ASN A 204 4.23 6.31 13.38
CA ASN A 204 2.92 6.48 14.01
C ASN A 204 3.02 6.46 15.54
N ASP A 205 1.99 7.02 16.18
CA ASP A 205 1.84 6.98 17.64
C ASP A 205 1.58 5.55 18.15
N ASN A 206 2.02 5.28 19.38
CA ASN A 206 1.83 4.00 20.07
C ASN A 206 0.35 3.55 20.05
N ARG A 207 -0.59 4.50 20.22
CA ARG A 207 -2.03 4.19 20.23
C ARG A 207 -2.59 3.73 18.88
N PHE A 208 -1.91 4.04 17.79
CA PHE A 208 -2.30 3.63 16.45
C PHE A 208 -1.69 2.28 16.09
N VAL A 209 -0.44 2.04 16.50
CA VAL A 209 0.31 0.83 16.11
C VAL A 209 0.09 -0.37 17.02
N LEU A 210 -0.50 -0.19 18.21
CA LEU A 210 -0.77 -1.25 19.17
C LEU A 210 -2.25 -1.54 19.34
N ILE A 211 -2.56 -2.81 19.53
CA ILE A 211 -3.87 -3.32 19.91
C ILE A 211 -3.70 -4.08 21.23
N ALA A 212 -4.29 -3.57 22.31
CA ALA A 212 -4.45 -4.23 23.59
C ALA A 212 -5.94 -4.22 24.02
N PRO A 213 -6.72 -5.25 23.64
CA PRO A 213 -8.12 -5.34 24.05
C PRO A 213 -8.21 -5.58 25.56
N PRO A 214 -9.20 -4.98 26.24
CA PRO A 214 -9.33 -5.10 27.69
C PRO A 214 -9.54 -6.56 28.12
N THR A 215 -8.82 -6.99 29.16
CA THR A 215 -8.99 -8.33 29.76
C THR A 215 -10.12 -8.30 30.79
N PRO A 216 -11.19 -9.11 30.66
CA PRO A 216 -12.21 -9.24 31.70
C PRO A 216 -11.65 -9.93 32.96
N PRO A 217 -12.10 -9.59 34.19
CA PRO A 217 -13.04 -8.53 34.56
C PRO A 217 -12.32 -7.26 35.09
N ALA A 218 -12.42 -6.17 34.32
CA ALA A 218 -12.59 -4.78 34.74
C ALA A 218 -11.75 -4.15 35.90
N LEU A 219 -10.56 -4.65 36.23
CA LEU A 219 -9.69 -4.03 37.26
C LEU A 219 -8.22 -3.85 36.87
N ALA A 220 -7.86 -3.98 35.60
CA ALA A 220 -6.54 -3.58 35.16
C ALA A 220 -6.51 -2.04 35.01
N GLN A 221 -5.67 -1.36 35.80
CA GLN A 221 -5.26 0.01 35.52
C GLN A 221 -4.91 0.14 34.03
N ALA A 222 -5.28 1.26 33.40
CA ALA A 222 -4.93 1.55 32.01
C ALA A 222 -3.43 1.34 31.83
N THR A 223 -3.08 0.22 31.21
CA THR A 223 -1.71 -0.19 31.03
C THR A 223 -1.21 0.48 29.76
N ASN A 224 -0.26 1.40 29.91
CA ASN A 224 0.36 2.03 28.76
C ASN A 224 1.40 1.09 28.18
N TYR A 225 1.25 0.77 26.91
CA TYR A 225 2.24 0.04 26.13
C TYR A 225 2.99 1.00 25.22
N HIS A 226 4.28 0.75 25.07
CA HIS A 226 5.18 1.55 24.25
C HIS A 226 5.76 0.68 23.15
N PHE A 227 5.65 1.16 21.91
CA PHE A 227 6.21 0.53 20.73
C PHE A 227 7.55 1.18 20.40
N GLU A 228 8.60 0.37 20.35
CA GLU A 228 9.98 0.84 20.21
C GLU A 228 10.59 0.35 18.91
N VAL A 229 11.18 1.27 18.16
CA VAL A 229 12.02 0.96 17.00
C VAL A 229 13.45 0.73 17.50
N VAL A 230 13.86 -0.53 17.55
CA VAL A 230 15.19 -0.93 18.05
C VAL A 230 16.25 -0.80 16.97
N SER A 231 15.89 -1.15 15.73
CA SER A 231 16.78 -1.07 14.57
C SER A 231 15.96 -0.73 13.32
N CYS A 232 16.53 0.09 12.45
CA CYS A 232 15.93 0.46 11.17
C CYS A 232 17.05 0.60 10.14
N LYS A 233 17.00 -0.19 9.07
CA LYS A 233 18.05 -0.26 8.05
C LYS A 233 17.42 -0.32 6.67
N LEU A 234 17.99 0.40 5.71
CA LEU A 234 17.55 0.39 4.33
C LEU A 234 18.53 -0.42 3.47
N TYR A 235 18.03 -1.46 2.79
CA TYR A 235 18.78 -2.21 1.81
C TYR A 235 18.46 -1.73 0.40
N VAL A 236 19.48 -1.30 -0.33
CA VAL A 236 19.36 -0.75 -1.67
C VAL A 236 20.22 -1.55 -2.64
N LYS A 237 19.61 -2.06 -3.70
CA LYS A 237 20.36 -2.69 -4.79
C LYS A 237 20.89 -1.63 -5.75
N LYS A 238 22.20 -1.60 -5.94
CA LYS A 238 22.87 -0.80 -6.97
C LYS A 238 23.42 -1.70 -8.07
N VAL A 239 23.39 -1.19 -9.29
CA VAL A 239 23.77 -1.92 -10.51
C VAL A 239 24.80 -1.12 -11.28
N GLU A 240 25.87 -1.79 -11.66
CA GLU A 240 26.92 -1.27 -12.53
C GLU A 240 26.68 -1.81 -13.95
N LEU A 241 26.69 -0.91 -14.94
CA LEU A 241 26.47 -1.28 -16.34
C LEU A 241 27.81 -1.49 -17.04
N MET A 242 27.79 -2.22 -18.16
CA MET A 242 28.92 -2.23 -19.09
C MET A 242 29.13 -0.87 -19.75
N ASP A 243 30.38 -0.47 -19.96
CA ASP A 243 30.77 0.86 -20.45
C ASP A 243 30.08 1.26 -21.76
N GLY A 244 29.98 0.31 -22.71
CA GLY A 244 29.33 0.56 -24.00
C GLY A 244 27.87 0.99 -23.85
N LEU A 245 27.12 0.30 -22.97
CA LEU A 245 25.72 0.63 -22.72
C LEU A 245 25.59 1.93 -21.92
N ALA A 246 26.46 2.16 -20.94
CA ALA A 246 26.46 3.40 -20.16
C ALA A 246 26.70 4.64 -21.06
N LEU A 247 27.61 4.53 -22.02
CA LEU A 247 27.88 5.57 -23.00
C LEU A 247 26.67 5.82 -23.93
N ASP A 248 26.03 4.76 -24.40
CA ASP A 248 24.84 4.88 -25.25
C ASP A 248 23.65 5.50 -24.52
N ILE A 249 23.43 5.16 -23.25
CA ILE A 249 22.41 5.81 -22.41
C ILE A 249 22.74 7.29 -22.25
N THR A 250 24.00 7.64 -21.99
CA THR A 250 24.44 9.03 -21.84
C THR A 250 24.19 9.85 -23.10
N ARG A 251 24.53 9.32 -24.29
CA ARG A 251 24.22 9.96 -25.58
C ARG A 251 22.71 10.12 -25.80
N LYS A 252 21.90 9.14 -25.39
CA LYS A 252 20.44 9.24 -25.49
C LYS A 252 19.88 10.33 -24.58
N LEU A 253 20.42 10.47 -23.36
CA LEU A 253 20.03 11.53 -22.41
C LEU A 253 20.30 12.94 -22.92
N ASP A 254 21.27 13.13 -23.82
CA ASP A 254 21.48 14.41 -24.51
C ASP A 254 20.32 14.81 -25.42
N THR A 255 19.55 13.84 -25.91
CA THR A 255 18.46 14.07 -26.87
C THR A 255 17.06 13.92 -26.27
N LYS A 256 16.89 13.04 -25.28
CA LYS A 256 15.60 12.72 -24.68
C LYS A 256 15.77 12.39 -23.19
N PRO A 257 14.87 12.87 -22.31
CA PRO A 257 14.92 12.53 -20.89
C PRO A 257 14.60 11.04 -20.66
N ALA A 258 15.12 10.49 -19.57
CA ALA A 258 14.66 9.21 -19.05
C ALA A 258 13.21 9.36 -18.56
N ARG A 259 12.36 8.36 -18.85
CA ARG A 259 10.92 8.39 -18.57
C ARG A 259 10.54 7.21 -17.68
N TYR A 260 9.97 7.51 -16.53
CA TYR A 260 9.52 6.55 -15.54
C TYR A 260 8.01 6.60 -15.44
N ALA A 261 7.36 5.56 -15.98
CA ALA A 261 5.92 5.37 -15.84
C ALA A 261 5.63 4.95 -14.39
N VAL A 262 4.83 5.73 -13.67
CA VAL A 262 4.44 5.43 -12.29
C VAL A 262 2.92 5.47 -12.14
N ARG A 263 2.42 4.65 -11.21
CA ARG A 263 1.06 4.75 -10.70
C ARG A 263 1.11 5.70 -9.52
N LYS A 264 0.67 6.93 -9.73
CA LYS A 264 0.60 7.94 -8.68
C LYS A 264 -0.57 7.61 -7.75
N THR A 265 -0.29 7.52 -6.46
CA THR A 265 -1.31 7.29 -5.44
C THR A 265 -1.64 8.60 -4.74
N MET A 266 -2.92 8.93 -4.67
CA MET A 266 -3.43 10.14 -4.03
C MET A 266 -4.29 9.75 -2.83
N MET A 267 -3.82 10.07 -1.63
CA MET A 267 -4.53 9.79 -0.39
C MET A 267 -5.27 11.03 0.11
N LYS A 268 -6.51 10.86 0.56
CA LYS A 268 -7.29 11.91 1.22
C LYS A 268 -8.18 11.31 2.30
N GLN A 269 -8.33 12.03 3.40
CA GLN A 269 -9.26 11.71 4.48
C GLN A 269 -10.37 12.77 4.57
N LEU A 270 -11.59 12.35 4.89
CA LEU A 270 -12.73 13.24 5.08
C LEU A 270 -13.53 12.82 6.32
N PHE A 271 -13.72 13.75 7.25
CA PHE A 271 -14.50 13.50 8.46
C PHE A 271 -16.00 13.65 8.19
N ILE A 272 -16.77 12.66 8.65
CA ILE A 272 -18.23 12.63 8.60
C ILE A 272 -18.76 12.74 10.03
N SER A 273 -19.46 13.83 10.32
CA SER A 273 -19.99 14.08 11.66
C SER A 273 -21.10 13.08 12.03
N HIS A 274 -21.22 12.80 13.33
CA HIS A 274 -22.33 12.00 13.87
C HIS A 274 -23.71 12.59 13.48
N GLY A 275 -24.75 11.76 13.46
CA GLY A 275 -26.12 12.19 13.19
C GLY A 275 -26.46 12.40 11.70
N ARG A 276 -25.48 12.35 10.79
CA ARG A 276 -25.73 12.53 9.35
C ARG A 276 -26.32 11.28 8.72
N TYR A 277 -27.24 11.49 7.78
CA TYR A 277 -27.78 10.46 6.88
C TYR A 277 -27.22 10.57 5.47
N GLU A 278 -26.61 11.70 5.12
CA GLU A 278 -26.01 11.95 3.81
C GLU A 278 -24.68 12.68 3.96
N PHE A 279 -23.74 12.38 3.07
CA PHE A 279 -22.43 13.01 3.00
C PHE A 279 -22.02 13.22 1.55
N ASN A 280 -21.68 14.45 1.19
CA ASN A 280 -21.29 14.85 -0.16
C ASN A 280 -20.04 15.72 -0.05
N SER A 281 -18.98 15.40 -0.78
CA SER A 281 -17.73 16.19 -0.76
C SER A 281 -16.87 15.97 -1.99
N ASN A 282 -16.13 17.01 -2.40
CA ASN A 282 -15.11 16.89 -3.43
C ASN A 282 -13.88 16.14 -2.87
N ILE A 283 -13.44 15.10 -3.58
CA ILE A 283 -12.28 14.28 -3.21
C ILE A 283 -11.02 14.73 -3.95
N PHE A 284 -11.06 14.82 -5.27
CA PHE A 284 -9.90 15.24 -6.08
C PHE A 284 -10.31 16.42 -6.97
N MET A 285 -9.41 17.38 -7.06
CA MET A 285 -9.50 18.53 -7.95
C MET A 285 -8.41 18.35 -9.00
N ASP A 286 -8.62 18.89 -10.19
CA ASP A 286 -7.70 18.89 -11.34
C ASP A 286 -7.57 17.58 -12.11
N GLN A 287 -7.32 16.43 -11.46
CA GLN A 287 -7.15 15.14 -12.15
C GLN A 287 -8.17 14.10 -11.66
N ILE A 288 -8.87 13.47 -12.61
CA ILE A 288 -9.77 12.35 -12.31
C ILE A 288 -8.94 11.07 -12.23
N PRO A 289 -8.90 10.39 -11.07
CA PRO A 289 -8.23 9.10 -10.95
C PRO A 289 -8.88 8.04 -11.84
N ARG A 290 -8.11 7.07 -12.30
CA ARG A 290 -8.63 5.92 -13.04
C ARG A 290 -9.31 4.90 -12.13
N ARG A 291 -8.87 4.82 -10.87
CA ARG A 291 -9.47 3.97 -9.84
C ARG A 291 -9.59 4.75 -8.55
N ILE A 292 -10.70 4.57 -7.84
CA ILE A 292 -10.94 5.19 -6.54
C ILE A 292 -11.36 4.10 -5.56
N ILE A 293 -10.63 4.01 -4.46
CA ILE A 293 -10.86 3.07 -3.37
C ILE A 293 -11.35 3.89 -2.17
N LEU A 294 -12.49 3.49 -1.60
CA LEU A 294 -13.13 4.14 -0.46
C LEU A 294 -13.29 3.13 0.68
N GLY A 295 -12.93 3.54 1.88
CA GLY A 295 -13.19 2.79 3.11
C GLY A 295 -13.60 3.71 4.24
N LEU A 296 -14.54 3.28 5.07
CA LEU A 296 -14.96 4.02 6.26
C LEU A 296 -14.41 3.35 7.51
N VAL A 297 -13.83 4.15 8.40
CA VAL A 297 -13.35 3.71 9.72
C VAL A 297 -13.94 4.62 10.80
N SER A 298 -14.00 4.15 12.04
CA SER A 298 -14.44 5.05 13.12
C SER A 298 -13.40 6.15 13.33
N ASN A 299 -13.84 7.35 13.69
CA ASN A 299 -12.91 8.45 13.94
C ASN A 299 -11.90 8.13 15.06
N SER A 300 -12.34 7.41 16.10
CA SER A 300 -11.45 6.94 17.17
C SER A 300 -10.39 5.95 16.68
N ASP A 301 -10.73 5.07 15.72
CA ASP A 301 -9.75 4.11 15.19
C ASP A 301 -8.77 4.82 14.23
N TYR A 302 -9.22 5.86 13.51
CA TYR A 302 -8.37 6.70 12.67
C TYR A 302 -7.35 7.51 13.48
N VAL A 303 -7.80 8.19 14.55
CA VAL A 303 -6.91 8.91 15.49
C VAL A 303 -6.01 7.92 16.24
N GLY A 304 -6.49 6.69 16.42
CA GLY A 304 -5.82 5.58 17.07
C GLY A 304 -6.39 5.34 18.47
N THR A 305 -6.76 4.09 18.72
CA THR A 305 -7.18 3.57 20.02
C THR A 305 -6.48 2.26 20.26
N VAL A 306 -6.07 2.04 21.51
CA VAL A 306 -5.35 0.80 21.87
C VAL A 306 -6.30 -0.40 21.81
N GLU A 307 -7.62 -0.24 21.89
CA GLU A 307 -8.52 -1.41 21.97
C GLU A 307 -8.80 -2.07 20.62
N ARG A 308 -8.66 -1.35 19.51
CA ARG A 308 -9.16 -1.77 18.20
C ARG A 308 -8.17 -1.46 17.08
N SER A 309 -8.27 -2.24 16.01
CA SER A 309 -7.47 -2.04 14.82
C SER A 309 -7.90 -0.78 14.05
N PRO A 310 -6.96 0.06 13.58
CA PRO A 310 -7.24 1.18 12.68
C PRO A 310 -7.70 0.73 11.28
N PHE A 311 -7.53 -0.56 10.95
CA PHE A 311 -7.87 -1.17 9.67
C PHE A 311 -9.20 -1.93 9.68
N ASN A 312 -10.08 -1.60 10.63
CA ASN A 312 -11.43 -2.14 10.67
C ASN A 312 -12.36 -1.30 9.79
N PHE A 313 -12.46 -1.66 8.51
CA PHE A 313 -13.30 -0.96 7.54
C PHE A 313 -14.75 -1.39 7.69
N GLN A 314 -15.55 -0.52 8.29
CA GLN A 314 -16.95 -0.78 8.63
C GLN A 314 -17.88 -0.22 7.56
N HIS A 315 -19.03 -0.85 7.40
CA HIS A 315 -20.03 -0.41 6.44
C HIS A 315 -20.85 0.81 6.90
N PHE A 316 -20.88 1.13 8.20
CA PHE A 316 -21.66 2.24 8.80
C PHE A 316 -23.13 2.33 8.33
N ASN A 317 -23.72 1.20 7.95
CA ASN A 317 -25.04 1.11 7.35
C ASN A 317 -25.23 1.99 6.09
N VAL A 318 -24.18 2.16 5.28
CA VAL A 318 -24.26 2.78 3.95
C VAL A 318 -25.35 2.06 3.14
N ARG A 319 -26.22 2.84 2.51
CA ARG A 319 -27.27 2.37 1.62
C ARG A 319 -26.90 2.58 0.16
N GLU A 320 -26.37 3.76 -0.13
CA GLU A 320 -25.98 4.18 -1.48
C GLU A 320 -24.62 4.87 -1.39
N ILE A 321 -23.72 4.51 -2.30
CA ILE A 321 -22.42 5.16 -2.45
C ILE A 321 -22.13 5.35 -3.93
N SER A 322 -21.72 6.55 -4.31
CA SER A 322 -21.40 6.87 -5.70
C SER A 322 -20.28 7.90 -5.79
N ILE A 323 -19.58 7.84 -6.92
CA ILE A 323 -18.61 8.83 -7.34
C ILE A 323 -19.21 9.63 -8.50
N ILE A 324 -19.16 10.96 -8.41
CA ILE A 324 -19.46 11.85 -9.52
C ILE A 324 -18.15 12.34 -10.12
N ALA A 325 -17.93 12.06 -11.40
CA ALA A 325 -16.77 12.55 -12.16
C ALA A 325 -17.26 13.07 -13.52
N ASN A 326 -16.93 14.32 -13.86
CA ASN A 326 -17.36 14.98 -15.11
C ASN A 326 -18.87 14.85 -15.41
N GLY A 327 -19.72 15.00 -14.39
CA GLY A 327 -21.17 14.92 -14.52
C GLY A 327 -21.74 13.51 -14.72
N ARG A 328 -20.90 12.47 -14.66
CA ARG A 328 -21.32 11.06 -14.67
C ARG A 328 -21.21 10.46 -13.28
N CYS A 329 -22.17 9.61 -12.92
CA CYS A 329 -22.18 8.86 -11.68
C CYS A 329 -21.62 7.44 -11.88
N TYR A 330 -20.82 6.99 -10.93
CA TYR A 330 -20.22 5.66 -10.86
C TYR A 330 -20.60 5.00 -9.52
N PRO A 331 -21.26 3.83 -9.52
CA PRO A 331 -21.90 3.20 -10.67
C PRO A 331 -23.06 4.04 -11.22
N GLN A 332 -23.42 3.81 -12.48
CA GLN A 332 -24.57 4.50 -13.09
C GLN A 332 -25.90 4.03 -12.49
N ALA A 333 -26.04 2.73 -12.25
CA ALA A 333 -27.17 2.19 -11.51
C ALA A 333 -26.83 2.21 -10.01
N PRO A 334 -27.56 2.96 -9.17
CA PRO A 334 -27.21 3.11 -7.76
C PRO A 334 -27.26 1.77 -7.03
N TYR A 335 -26.54 1.72 -5.91
CA TYR A 335 -26.67 0.60 -4.98
C TYR A 335 -27.91 0.79 -4.09
N ASP A 336 -28.50 -0.33 -3.66
CA ASP A 336 -29.49 -0.37 -2.57
C ASP A 336 -29.01 -1.40 -1.55
N LEU A 337 -27.98 -1.02 -0.80
CA LEU A 337 -27.27 -1.90 0.12
C LEU A 337 -28.07 -2.08 1.42
N ASP A 338 -28.14 -3.32 1.88
CA ASP A 338 -28.69 -3.67 3.18
C ASP A 338 -27.86 -4.77 3.83
N TYR A 339 -27.00 -4.34 4.76
CA TYR A 339 -26.09 -5.21 5.48
C TYR A 339 -26.79 -6.15 6.45
N ARG A 340 -27.97 -5.77 6.99
CA ARG A 340 -28.73 -6.60 7.93
C ARG A 340 -29.33 -7.81 7.24
N ASN A 341 -29.74 -7.64 5.99
CA ASN A 341 -30.33 -8.68 5.15
C ASN A 341 -29.34 -9.28 4.14
N TYR A 342 -28.03 -9.07 4.33
CA TYR A 342 -26.96 -9.59 3.45
C TYR A 342 -27.07 -9.18 1.96
N LYS A 343 -27.71 -8.03 1.67
CA LYS A 343 -27.89 -7.48 0.32
C LYS A 343 -26.74 -6.55 -0.04
N TYR A 344 -25.56 -7.10 -0.25
CA TYR A 344 -24.37 -6.35 -0.69
C TYR A 344 -23.55 -7.10 -1.76
N ALA A 345 -24.13 -8.15 -2.37
CA ALA A 345 -23.52 -8.96 -3.42
C ALA A 345 -22.96 -8.14 -4.58
N ARG A 346 -23.71 -7.15 -5.04
CA ARG A 346 -23.30 -6.30 -6.15
C ARG A 346 -22.07 -5.46 -5.81
N ALA A 347 -22.03 -4.82 -4.64
CA ALA A 347 -20.87 -4.04 -4.22
C ALA A 347 -19.61 -4.91 -4.05
N PHE A 348 -19.77 -6.14 -3.54
CA PHE A 348 -18.67 -7.10 -3.45
C PHE A 348 -18.19 -7.58 -4.83
N ASN A 349 -19.11 -7.86 -5.75
CA ASN A 349 -18.74 -8.23 -7.13
C ASN A 349 -18.03 -7.09 -7.84
N ASP A 350 -18.58 -5.87 -7.79
CA ASP A 350 -18.01 -4.68 -8.42
C ASP A 350 -16.62 -4.36 -7.86
N MET A 351 -16.38 -4.58 -6.55
CA MET A 351 -15.05 -4.48 -5.95
C MET A 351 -14.06 -5.44 -6.61
N ASN A 352 -14.43 -6.72 -6.76
CA ASN A 352 -13.54 -7.72 -7.37
C ASN A 352 -13.35 -7.49 -8.87
N ASP A 353 -14.37 -7.01 -9.57
CA ASP A 353 -14.32 -6.66 -10.99
C ASP A 353 -13.39 -5.46 -11.23
N ALA A 354 -13.52 -4.40 -10.43
CA ALA A 354 -12.66 -3.23 -10.51
C ALA A 354 -11.19 -3.49 -10.14
N LEU A 355 -10.90 -4.60 -9.46
CA LEU A 355 -9.56 -5.11 -9.13
C LEU A 355 -9.04 -6.15 -10.13
N GLY A 356 -9.85 -6.53 -11.14
CA GLY A 356 -9.48 -7.52 -12.15
C GLY A 356 -9.55 -8.98 -11.70
N PHE A 357 -10.19 -9.28 -10.56
CA PHE A 357 -10.33 -10.65 -10.05
C PHE A 357 -11.62 -11.34 -10.49
N ALA A 358 -12.66 -10.58 -10.85
CA ALA A 358 -13.92 -11.17 -11.26
C ALA A 358 -13.72 -12.16 -12.43
N ASN A 359 -14.33 -13.34 -12.32
CA ASN A 359 -14.24 -14.42 -13.30
C ASN A 359 -12.81 -14.96 -13.57
N SER A 360 -11.85 -14.68 -12.68
CA SER A 360 -10.48 -15.22 -12.74
C SER A 360 -10.23 -16.26 -11.64
N CYS A 361 -9.10 -16.96 -11.71
CA CYS A 361 -8.63 -17.83 -10.61
C CYS A 361 -7.89 -17.04 -9.51
N GLU A 362 -7.65 -15.74 -9.72
CA GLU A 362 -6.97 -14.88 -8.78
C GLU A 362 -7.96 -14.30 -7.75
N SER A 363 -7.44 -13.88 -6.58
CA SER A 363 -8.26 -13.32 -5.51
C SER A 363 -7.42 -12.46 -4.58
N ASN A 364 -8.04 -11.48 -3.93
CA ASN A 364 -7.47 -10.74 -2.80
C ASN A 364 -7.70 -11.42 -1.44
N GLY A 365 -8.42 -12.54 -1.37
CA GLY A 365 -8.69 -13.25 -0.11
C GLY A 365 -9.70 -12.59 0.83
N ILE A 366 -10.32 -11.46 0.48
CA ILE A 366 -11.43 -10.88 1.26
C ILE A 366 -12.68 -11.73 0.99
N THR A 367 -13.24 -12.30 2.05
CA THR A 367 -14.47 -13.10 1.93
C THR A 367 -15.72 -12.23 1.85
N TYR A 368 -16.80 -12.78 1.29
CA TYR A 368 -18.11 -12.13 1.27
C TYR A 368 -18.60 -11.72 2.67
N GLN A 369 -18.28 -12.52 3.70
CA GLN A 369 -18.62 -12.19 5.09
C GLN A 369 -17.78 -11.05 5.64
N GLN A 370 -16.47 -11.04 5.38
CA GLN A 370 -15.57 -9.96 5.81
C GLN A 370 -15.96 -8.62 5.19
N PHE A 371 -16.33 -8.60 3.90
CA PHE A 371 -16.82 -7.40 3.24
C PHE A 371 -18.02 -6.77 3.95
N GLY A 372 -18.94 -7.59 4.48
CA GLY A 372 -20.11 -7.14 5.20
C GLY A 372 -19.87 -6.73 6.66
N GLN A 373 -18.66 -6.93 7.22
CA GLN A 373 -18.40 -6.78 8.65
C GLN A 373 -17.15 -5.96 8.98
N SER A 374 -15.98 -6.35 8.46
CA SER A 374 -14.67 -5.85 8.90
C SER A 374 -13.77 -5.31 7.78
N SER A 375 -14.14 -5.54 6.53
CA SER A 375 -13.36 -5.18 5.34
C SER A 375 -14.26 -4.59 4.25
N CYS A 376 -15.16 -3.68 4.64
CA CYS A 376 -16.07 -3.00 3.71
C CYS A 376 -15.32 -1.90 2.93
N ILE A 377 -14.83 -2.26 1.74
CA ILE A 377 -14.03 -1.39 0.88
C ILE A 377 -14.69 -1.31 -0.50
N TYR A 378 -15.02 -0.10 -0.94
CA TYR A 378 -15.62 0.11 -2.26
C TYR A 378 -14.55 0.49 -3.26
N VAL A 379 -14.55 -0.12 -4.43
CA VAL A 379 -13.59 0.17 -5.49
C VAL A 379 -14.37 0.56 -6.74
N PHE A 380 -14.11 1.76 -7.25
CA PHE A 380 -14.73 2.28 -8.46
C PHE A 380 -13.68 2.31 -9.55
N ASN A 381 -13.96 1.62 -10.65
CA ASN A 381 -13.20 1.77 -11.88
C ASN A 381 -13.78 2.92 -12.71
N LEU A 382 -12.94 3.91 -13.03
CA LEU A 382 -13.27 5.07 -13.85
C LEU A 382 -12.55 5.03 -15.21
N THR A 383 -11.83 3.94 -15.54
CA THR A 383 -11.17 3.80 -16.86
C THR A 383 -12.19 3.97 -18.00
N ASN A 384 -11.73 4.45 -19.16
CA ASN A 384 -12.64 4.66 -20.30
C ASN A 384 -13.15 3.33 -20.88
N SER A 385 -12.34 2.28 -20.79
CA SER A 385 -12.69 0.93 -21.25
C SER A 385 -13.62 0.20 -20.29
N GLY A 386 -13.75 0.63 -19.03
CA GLY A 386 -14.39 -0.17 -17.98
C GLY A 386 -13.54 -1.36 -17.50
N ASP A 387 -12.57 -1.77 -18.32
CA ASP A 387 -11.63 -2.85 -18.01
C ASP A 387 -10.28 -2.32 -17.54
N GLU A 388 -9.60 -3.10 -16.70
CA GLU A 388 -8.18 -2.90 -16.38
C GLU A 388 -7.30 -3.52 -17.48
N GLN A 389 -6.96 -2.73 -18.50
CA GLN A 389 -5.93 -3.14 -19.45
C GLN A 389 -4.55 -2.93 -18.83
N GLY A 390 -3.87 -4.03 -18.49
CA GLY A 390 -2.49 -4.00 -18.05
C GLY A 390 -1.55 -3.50 -19.16
N GLY A 391 -0.67 -2.56 -18.84
CA GLY A 391 0.41 -2.13 -19.74
C GLY A 391 0.12 -0.93 -20.65
N SER A 392 -1.05 -0.30 -20.53
CA SER A 392 -1.37 0.95 -21.22
C SER A 392 -1.67 2.10 -20.24
N PHE A 393 -1.42 3.32 -20.69
CA PHE A 393 -1.87 4.52 -19.98
C PHE A 393 -3.31 4.83 -20.36
N ASP A 394 -4.09 5.25 -19.37
CA ASP A 394 -5.39 5.87 -19.64
C ASP A 394 -5.22 7.35 -20.03
N LEU A 395 -6.21 7.86 -20.76
CA LEU A 395 -6.29 9.29 -21.04
C LEU A 395 -6.45 10.06 -19.73
N ILE A 396 -5.55 11.01 -19.48
CA ILE A 396 -5.67 11.95 -18.37
C ILE A 396 -6.92 12.80 -18.62
N ARG A 397 -7.87 12.73 -17.70
CA ARG A 397 -9.07 13.57 -17.73
C ARG A 397 -8.96 14.58 -16.62
N ASN A 398 -8.98 15.85 -17.00
CA ASN A 398 -9.05 16.92 -16.03
C ASN A 398 -10.49 17.12 -15.57
N GLY A 399 -10.68 17.33 -14.28
CA GLY A 399 -11.99 17.51 -13.71
C GLY A 399 -12.01 17.35 -12.20
N THR A 400 -13.18 17.58 -11.63
CA THR A 400 -13.42 17.37 -10.21
C THR A 400 -14.12 16.05 -10.01
N THR A 401 -13.66 15.30 -9.00
CA THR A 401 -14.32 14.10 -8.54
C THR A 401 -14.94 14.34 -7.17
N ALA A 402 -16.21 13.99 -7.01
CA ALA A 402 -16.94 14.09 -5.75
C ALA A 402 -17.46 12.72 -5.30
N VAL A 403 -17.57 12.53 -3.99
CA VAL A 403 -18.18 11.34 -3.38
C VAL A 403 -19.53 11.73 -2.80
N ASN A 404 -20.53 10.89 -3.01
CA ASN A 404 -21.84 10.97 -2.38
C ASN A 404 -22.13 9.66 -1.65
N ILE A 405 -22.50 9.75 -0.38
CA ILE A 405 -22.82 8.61 0.49
C ILE A 405 -24.16 8.88 1.16
N LYS A 406 -25.06 7.91 1.13
CA LYS A 406 -26.29 7.90 1.91
C LYS A 406 -26.27 6.72 2.86
N PHE A 407 -26.68 6.95 4.10
CA PHE A 407 -26.74 5.97 5.16
C PHE A 407 -28.20 5.62 5.47
N SER A 408 -28.47 4.33 5.71
CA SER A 408 -29.78 3.88 6.20
C SER A 408 -30.01 4.20 7.67
N GLN A 409 -28.94 4.53 8.40
CA GLN A 409 -28.96 4.97 9.80
C GLN A 409 -28.06 6.18 9.97
N ALA A 410 -28.36 7.00 10.97
CA ALA A 410 -27.50 8.11 11.32
C ALA A 410 -26.08 7.59 11.63
N VAL A 411 -25.06 8.31 11.16
CA VAL A 411 -23.66 8.03 11.52
C VAL A 411 -23.54 7.98 13.06
N PRO A 412 -22.96 6.92 13.64
CA PRO A 412 -22.85 6.74 15.08
C PRO A 412 -22.13 7.89 15.79
N GLU A 413 -22.28 7.93 17.12
CA GLU A 413 -21.55 8.85 17.98
C GLU A 413 -20.02 8.70 17.77
N GLY A 414 -19.31 9.83 17.81
CA GLY A 414 -17.88 9.91 17.49
C GLY A 414 -17.56 10.12 16.01
N GLY A 415 -18.51 9.91 15.10
CA GLY A 415 -18.34 10.13 13.66
C GLY A 415 -17.47 9.08 12.96
N ALA A 416 -17.43 9.17 11.63
CA ALA A 416 -16.66 8.28 10.77
C ALA A 416 -15.61 9.05 9.98
N MET A 417 -14.47 8.42 9.71
CA MET A 417 -13.46 8.92 8.79
C MET A 417 -13.55 8.14 7.48
N LEU A 418 -13.76 8.86 6.38
CA LEU A 418 -13.68 8.31 5.03
C LEU A 418 -12.24 8.40 4.55
N ILE A 419 -11.64 7.24 4.29
CA ILE A 419 -10.32 7.11 3.68
C ILE A 419 -10.52 6.92 2.18
N VAL A 420 -9.91 7.80 1.40
CA VAL A 420 -9.97 7.82 -0.06
C VAL A 420 -8.57 7.59 -0.61
N MET A 421 -8.43 6.59 -1.46
CA MET A 421 -7.23 6.32 -2.24
C MET A 421 -7.57 6.39 -3.73
N GLY A 422 -7.01 7.37 -4.42
CA GLY A 422 -7.11 7.51 -5.87
C GLY A 422 -5.83 7.03 -6.55
N GLU A 423 -5.96 6.28 -7.64
CA GLU A 423 -4.83 5.89 -8.49
C GLU A 423 -4.91 6.66 -9.81
N ALA A 424 -3.80 7.28 -10.20
CA ALA A 424 -3.68 7.99 -11.46
C ALA A 424 -2.37 7.64 -12.17
N ASP A 425 -2.39 7.79 -13.48
CA ASP A 425 -1.22 7.53 -14.31
C ASP A 425 -0.35 8.78 -14.29
N SER A 426 0.95 8.61 -14.06
CA SER A 426 1.90 9.73 -14.12
C SER A 426 3.23 9.32 -14.74
N LEU A 427 3.87 10.29 -15.39
CA LEU A 427 5.21 10.17 -15.97
C LEU A 427 6.19 11.08 -15.23
N ILE A 428 7.21 10.48 -14.61
CA ILE A 428 8.36 11.20 -14.06
C ILE A 428 9.48 11.20 -15.09
N MET A 429 10.02 12.37 -15.39
CA MET A 429 11.09 12.55 -16.36
C MET A 429 12.36 13.08 -15.69
N LEU A 430 13.51 12.52 -16.04
CA LEU A 430 14.81 13.05 -15.65
C LEU A 430 15.63 13.41 -16.89
N ASP A 431 16.09 14.66 -16.95
CA ASP A 431 16.92 15.16 -18.03
C ASP A 431 18.42 14.84 -17.85
N LYS A 432 19.25 15.33 -18.76
CA LYS A 432 20.72 15.22 -18.69
C LYS A 432 21.29 15.75 -17.37
N ASN A 433 20.72 16.82 -16.83
CA ASN A 433 21.15 17.47 -15.59
C ASN A 433 20.55 16.81 -14.35
N ARG A 434 19.80 15.71 -14.50
CA ARG A 434 19.05 15.03 -13.45
C ARG A 434 17.98 15.92 -12.81
N THR A 435 17.52 16.91 -13.55
CA THR A 435 16.36 17.73 -13.18
C THR A 435 15.11 16.90 -13.40
N ILE A 436 14.28 16.83 -12.37
CA ILE A 436 13.01 16.10 -12.43
C ILE A 436 11.94 17.02 -13.00
N ALA A 437 11.13 16.48 -13.91
CA ALA A 437 9.87 17.06 -14.36
C ALA A 437 8.76 16.00 -14.26
N SER A 438 7.53 16.41 -13.97
CA SER A 438 6.35 15.54 -14.02
C SER A 438 5.36 16.08 -15.05
N ASP A 439 4.62 15.17 -15.67
CA ASP A 439 3.55 15.46 -16.64
C ASP A 439 2.47 16.43 -16.13
N THR A 440 2.22 16.46 -14.83
CA THR A 440 1.29 17.41 -14.16
C THR A 440 1.84 18.83 -14.01
N THR A 441 3.10 19.08 -14.37
CA THR A 441 3.79 20.38 -14.23
C THR A 441 4.26 20.97 -15.56
N ILE A 442 3.80 20.42 -16.69
CA ILE A 442 4.18 20.87 -18.04
C ILE A 442 3.19 21.91 -18.57
#